data_AF-A0A7C2KJA0-F1
#
_entry.id   AF-A0A7C2KJA0-F1
#
_cell.length_a   1.000
_cell.length_b   1.000
_cell.length_c   1.000
_cell.angle_alpha   90.00
_cell.angle_beta   90.00
_cell.angle_gamma   90.00
#
_symmetry.space_group_name_H-M   'P 1'
#
loop_
_entity.id
_entity.type
_entity.pdbx_description
1 polymer ?
#
loop_
_entity_poly.entity_id
_entity_poly.type
_entity_poly.pdbx_seq_one_letter_code
_entity_poly.pdbx_strand_id
1 'polypeptide(L)'
;MYQETKNPELPRFVFEMNDWLINKYQIRESQYPDQIGGFPKRNPRNSSASYLEGINDAYSLAQLIHDEKHIAKYKKTIAMGVRFILHTQFTKENSFYVKNPSRVIGGFHGSLTSNVQRNDYTQHALMALIKTYRNGIFIPN
;
A
#
# COMPACT_ATOMS: atom_id res chain seq x y z
N MET A 1 -17.71 -6.46 -6.76
CA MET A 1 -19.09 -6.06 -6.37
C MET A 1 -19.68 -5.03 -7.33
N TYR A 2 -19.15 -3.79 -7.43
CA TYR A 2 -19.69 -2.79 -8.38
C TYR A 2 -19.75 -3.30 -9.83
N GLN A 3 -18.73 -4.02 -10.29
CA GLN A 3 -18.72 -4.57 -11.65
C GLN A 3 -19.89 -5.53 -11.93
N GLU A 4 -20.33 -6.30 -10.92
CA GLU A 4 -21.43 -7.26 -11.01
C GLU A 4 -22.80 -6.61 -10.83
N THR A 5 -22.93 -5.71 -9.84
CA THR A 5 -24.24 -5.17 -9.43
C THR A 5 -24.58 -3.83 -10.08
N LYS A 6 -23.57 -3.10 -10.56
CA LYS A 6 -23.67 -1.72 -11.06
C LYS A 6 -24.37 -0.75 -10.09
N ASN A 7 -24.43 -1.07 -8.80
CA ASN A 7 -25.10 -0.24 -7.81
C ASN A 7 -24.38 1.12 -7.69
N PRO A 8 -25.07 2.25 -8.01
CA PRO A 8 -24.46 3.57 -8.06
C PRO A 8 -24.04 4.12 -6.69
N GLU A 9 -24.51 3.52 -5.59
CA GLU A 9 -24.12 3.92 -4.23
C GLU A 9 -22.73 3.41 -3.82
N LEU A 10 -22.22 2.37 -4.51
CA LEU A 10 -20.96 1.74 -4.13
C LEU A 10 -19.74 2.63 -4.38
N PRO A 11 -19.58 3.30 -5.54
CA PRO A 11 -18.47 4.24 -5.72
C PRO A 11 -18.45 5.32 -4.65
N ARG A 12 -19.61 5.89 -4.31
CA ARG A 12 -19.73 6.92 -3.26
C ARG A 12 -19.16 6.43 -1.93
N PHE A 13 -19.62 5.26 -1.46
CA PHE A 13 -19.14 4.67 -0.22
C PHE A 13 -17.65 4.32 -0.26
N VAL A 14 -17.20 3.67 -1.35
CA VAL A 14 -15.79 3.27 -1.52
C VAL A 14 -14.88 4.48 -1.47
N PHE A 15 -15.24 5.55 -2.18
CA PHE A 15 -14.42 6.76 -2.24
C PHE A 15 -14.42 7.50 -0.91
N GLU A 16 -15.58 7.63 -0.24
CA GLU A 16 -15.66 8.27 1.07
C GLU A 16 -14.74 7.59 2.11
N MET A 17 -14.78 6.25 2.17
CA MET A 17 -13.98 5.49 3.13
C MET A 17 -12.48 5.56 2.81
N ASN A 18 -12.10 5.45 1.54
CA ASN A 18 -10.69 5.56 1.14
C ASN A 18 -10.18 6.99 1.33
N ASP A 19 -11.01 8.00 1.05
CA ASP A 19 -10.66 9.40 1.26
C ASP A 19 -10.42 9.72 2.72
N TRP A 20 -11.30 9.24 3.60
CA TRP A 20 -11.13 9.37 5.05
C TRP A 20 -9.84 8.67 5.52
N LEU A 21 -9.62 7.42 5.09
CA LEU A 21 -8.44 6.63 5.45
C LEU A 21 -7.15 7.35 5.03
N ILE A 22 -7.06 7.79 3.78
CA ILE A 22 -5.88 8.47 3.24
C ILE A 22 -5.62 9.77 4.00
N ASN A 23 -6.64 10.60 4.18
CA ASN A 23 -6.50 11.91 4.81
C ASN A 23 -6.11 11.80 6.30
N LYS A 24 -6.69 10.83 7.01
CA LYS A 24 -6.50 10.67 8.45
C LYS A 24 -5.28 9.80 8.81
N TYR A 25 -4.98 8.76 8.03
CA TYR A 25 -4.04 7.71 8.41
C TYR A 25 -2.74 7.67 7.60
N GLN A 26 -2.67 8.24 6.39
CA GLN A 26 -1.42 8.20 5.61
C GLN A 26 -0.41 9.21 6.12
N ILE A 27 0.85 8.81 6.24
CA ILE A 27 1.98 9.73 6.44
C ILE A 27 2.29 10.41 5.11
N ARG A 28 2.06 11.72 5.04
CA ARG A 28 2.39 12.53 3.86
C ARG A 28 3.70 13.30 4.01
N GLU A 29 4.06 13.61 5.24
CA GLU A 29 5.25 14.35 5.64
C GLU A 29 5.75 13.73 6.95
N SER A 30 7.06 13.60 7.09
CA SER A 30 7.72 13.09 8.30
C SER A 30 9.15 13.60 8.34
N GLN A 31 9.69 13.79 9.55
CA GLN A 31 11.13 14.00 9.75
C GLN A 31 11.95 12.77 9.35
N TYR A 32 11.31 11.60 9.25
CA TYR A 32 11.90 10.34 8.79
C TYR A 32 11.34 10.01 7.40
N PRO A 33 12.06 10.32 6.31
CA PRO A 33 11.55 10.17 4.95
C PRO A 33 11.08 8.75 4.60
N ASP A 34 11.66 7.72 5.23
CA ASP A 34 11.30 6.32 4.97
C ASP A 34 9.92 5.94 5.47
N GLN A 35 9.35 6.72 6.40
CA GLN A 35 7.98 6.53 6.87
C GLN A 35 6.93 7.11 5.93
N ILE A 36 7.31 8.00 5.00
CA ILE A 36 6.38 8.65 4.08
C ILE A 36 5.71 7.59 3.19
N GLY A 37 4.37 7.68 3.10
CA GLY A 37 3.52 6.73 2.41
C GLY A 37 2.95 5.62 3.28
N GLY A 38 3.54 5.39 4.46
CA GLY A 38 3.09 4.39 5.41
C GLY A 38 1.82 4.76 6.17
N PHE A 39 1.19 3.75 6.76
CA PHE A 39 -0.02 3.81 7.57
C PHE A 39 0.09 2.87 8.80
N PRO A 40 -0.54 3.21 9.94
CA PRO A 40 -1.13 4.50 10.29
C PRO A 40 -0.08 5.56 10.65
N LYS A 41 -0.48 6.84 10.68
CA LYS A 41 0.40 8.00 10.95
C LYS A 41 1.37 7.87 12.12
N ARG A 42 0.94 7.22 13.21
CA ARG A 42 1.73 7.11 14.45
C ARG A 42 2.65 5.88 14.49
N ASN A 43 2.35 4.86 13.71
CA ASN A 43 3.06 3.58 13.77
C ASN A 43 2.96 2.87 12.41
N PRO A 44 3.62 3.40 11.38
CA PRO A 44 3.51 2.85 10.04
C PRO A 44 4.09 1.44 9.99
N ARG A 45 3.29 0.50 9.49
CA ARG A 45 3.57 -0.94 9.61
C ARG A 45 2.98 -1.73 8.43
N ASN A 46 3.10 -3.06 8.49
CA ASN A 46 2.62 -4.01 7.49
C ASN A 46 1.16 -3.80 7.05
N SER A 47 0.29 -3.29 7.94
CA SER A 47 -1.11 -2.96 7.61
C SER A 47 -1.23 -1.93 6.47
N SER A 48 -0.17 -1.15 6.21
CA SER A 48 -0.09 -0.27 5.03
C SER A 48 -0.36 -1.02 3.74
N ALA A 49 0.13 -2.27 3.62
CA ALA A 49 -0.10 -3.09 2.44
C ALA A 49 -1.59 -3.43 2.27
N SER A 50 -2.26 -3.87 3.33
CA SER A 50 -3.69 -4.18 3.30
C SER A 50 -4.54 -2.96 2.95
N TYR A 51 -4.18 -1.77 3.44
CA TYR A 51 -4.84 -0.52 3.03
C TYR A 51 -4.60 -0.21 1.56
N LEU A 52 -3.37 -0.41 1.08
CA LEU A 52 -3.01 -0.16 -0.30
C LEU A 52 -3.72 -1.11 -1.28
N GLU A 53 -4.05 -2.32 -0.88
CA GLU A 53 -4.91 -3.21 -1.66
C GLU A 53 -6.28 -2.60 -1.92
N GLY A 54 -6.92 -2.03 -0.89
CA GLY A 54 -8.23 -1.39 -1.02
C GLY A 54 -8.16 -0.08 -1.82
N ILE A 55 -7.10 0.71 -1.63
CA ILE A 55 -6.89 1.96 -2.38
C ILE A 55 -6.64 1.66 -3.86
N ASN A 56 -5.94 0.56 -4.18
CA ASN A 56 -5.78 0.11 -5.56
C ASN A 56 -7.13 -0.26 -6.19
N ASP A 57 -8.00 -0.98 -5.48
CA ASP A 57 -9.33 -1.32 -6.00
C ASP A 57 -10.18 -0.06 -6.19
N ALA A 58 -10.08 0.92 -5.27
CA ALA A 58 -10.74 2.22 -5.40
C ALA A 58 -10.21 3.02 -6.59
N TYR A 59 -8.90 2.95 -6.88
CA TYR A 59 -8.32 3.53 -8.09
C TYR A 59 -8.87 2.88 -9.36
N SER A 60 -8.90 1.55 -9.44
CA SER A 60 -9.47 0.84 -10.59
C SER A 60 -10.95 1.19 -10.79
N LEU A 61 -11.71 1.35 -9.70
CA LEU A 61 -13.09 1.80 -9.75
C LEU A 61 -13.22 3.24 -10.27
N ALA A 62 -12.37 4.16 -9.81
CA ALA A 62 -12.34 5.53 -10.30
C ALA A 62 -12.01 5.60 -11.79
N GLN A 63 -11.07 4.77 -12.28
CA GLN A 63 -10.80 4.64 -13.71
C GLN A 63 -12.01 4.14 -14.49
N LEU A 64 -12.71 3.12 -13.98
CA LEU A 64 -13.88 2.53 -14.63
C LEU A 64 -15.02 3.53 -14.84
N ILE A 65 -15.18 4.49 -13.93
CA ILE A 65 -16.25 5.50 -14.00
C ILE A 65 -15.76 6.89 -14.40
N HIS A 66 -14.49 7.01 -14.83
CA HIS A 66 -13.87 8.26 -15.28
C HIS A 66 -13.88 9.40 -14.24
N ASP A 67 -13.65 9.07 -12.96
CA ASP A 67 -13.53 10.08 -11.89
C ASP A 67 -12.08 10.56 -11.76
N GLU A 68 -11.74 11.61 -12.52
CA GLU A 68 -10.38 12.17 -12.60
C GLU A 68 -9.82 12.65 -11.25
N LYS A 69 -10.70 13.16 -10.37
CA LYS A 69 -10.28 13.64 -9.04
C LYS A 69 -9.73 12.49 -8.20
N HIS A 70 -10.47 11.38 -8.15
CA HIS A 70 -10.05 10.21 -7.37
C HIS A 70 -8.90 9.45 -8.06
N ILE A 71 -8.87 9.38 -9.39
CA ILE A 71 -7.74 8.83 -10.16
C ILE A 71 -6.43 9.53 -9.76
N ALA A 72 -6.39 10.86 -9.81
CA ALA A 72 -5.18 11.62 -9.48
C ALA A 72 -4.75 11.44 -8.01
N LYS A 73 -5.72 11.52 -7.09
CA LYS A 73 -5.47 11.37 -5.65
C LYS A 73 -4.96 9.99 -5.29
N TYR A 74 -5.61 8.95 -5.79
CA TYR A 74 -5.26 7.57 -5.46
C TYR A 74 -3.95 7.15 -6.12
N LYS A 75 -3.67 7.57 -7.37
CA LYS A 75 -2.37 7.32 -8.01
C LYS A 75 -1.20 7.84 -7.17
N LYS A 76 -1.27 9.09 -6.70
CA LYS A 76 -0.23 9.68 -5.83
C LYS A 76 -0.10 8.93 -4.50
N THR A 77 -1.24 8.60 -3.90
CA THR A 77 -1.30 7.84 -2.63
C THR A 77 -0.66 6.46 -2.77
N ILE A 78 -0.96 5.74 -3.87
CA ILE A 78 -0.44 4.42 -4.17
C ILE A 78 1.07 4.46 -4.36
N ALA A 79 1.58 5.42 -5.15
CA ALA A 79 3.02 5.57 -5.36
C ALA A 79 3.79 5.75 -4.04
N MET A 80 3.30 6.59 -3.14
CA MET A 80 3.91 6.77 -1.81
C MET A 80 3.82 5.48 -0.98
N GLY A 81 2.66 4.81 -0.96
CA GLY A 81 2.46 3.59 -0.20
C GLY A 81 3.34 2.43 -0.66
N VAL A 82 3.53 2.26 -1.97
CA VAL A 82 4.43 1.23 -2.51
C VAL A 82 5.87 1.51 -2.10
N ARG A 83 6.35 2.76 -2.17
CA ARG A 83 7.69 3.09 -1.67
C ARG A 83 7.87 2.62 -0.23
N PHE A 84 6.89 2.89 0.64
CA PHE A 84 6.92 2.41 2.02
C PHE A 84 6.95 0.88 2.11
N ILE A 85 6.13 0.17 1.34
CA ILE A 85 6.13 -1.31 1.31
C ILE A 85 7.49 -1.86 0.89
N LEU A 86 8.12 -1.29 -0.16
CA LEU A 86 9.43 -1.73 -0.64
C LEU A 86 10.52 -1.52 0.42
N HIS A 87 10.45 -0.45 1.21
CA HIS A 87 11.34 -0.25 2.37
C HIS A 87 11.18 -1.30 3.46
N THR A 88 10.06 -2.03 3.47
CA THR A 88 9.85 -3.15 4.39
C THR A 88 10.31 -4.50 3.85
N GLN A 89 10.97 -4.55 2.69
CA GLN A 89 11.43 -5.80 2.10
C GLN A 89 12.77 -6.24 2.70
N PHE A 90 12.89 -7.52 3.03
CA PHE A 90 14.19 -8.13 3.30
C PHE A 90 14.98 -8.28 1.99
N THR A 91 16.17 -7.69 1.97
CA THR A 91 17.16 -7.81 0.91
C THR A 91 18.40 -8.54 1.44
N LYS A 92 19.38 -8.77 0.58
CA LYS A 92 20.66 -9.36 1.01
C LYS A 92 21.40 -8.42 1.97
N GLU A 93 21.28 -7.12 1.74
CA GLU A 93 22.01 -6.06 2.43
C GLU A 93 21.45 -5.79 3.84
N ASN A 94 20.16 -6.03 4.07
CA ASN A 94 19.50 -5.75 5.35
C ASN A 94 19.13 -7.01 6.17
N SER A 95 19.55 -8.21 5.77
CA SER A 95 19.17 -9.46 6.45
C SER A 95 20.25 -10.06 7.36
N PHE A 96 21.40 -9.40 7.53
CA PHE A 96 22.55 -9.92 8.29
C PHE A 96 22.27 -10.20 9.77
N TYR A 97 21.26 -9.56 10.37
CA TYR A 97 20.93 -9.69 11.79
C TYR A 97 19.87 -10.76 12.09
N VAL A 98 19.26 -11.39 11.08
CA VAL A 98 18.25 -12.44 11.30
C VAL A 98 18.91 -13.82 11.36
N LYS A 99 18.28 -14.77 12.07
CA LYS A 99 18.83 -16.13 12.27
C LYS A 99 19.06 -16.91 10.97
N ASN A 100 18.22 -16.72 9.95
CA ASN A 100 18.30 -17.43 8.68
C ASN A 100 18.11 -16.45 7.50
N PRO A 101 19.13 -15.66 7.14
CA PRO A 101 19.02 -14.60 6.13
C PRO A 101 18.49 -15.11 4.77
N SER A 102 18.98 -16.26 4.33
CA SER A 102 18.57 -16.88 3.05
C SER A 102 17.07 -17.20 2.96
N ARG A 103 16.39 -17.37 4.09
CA ARG A 103 14.96 -17.72 4.13
C ARG A 103 14.02 -16.52 4.14
N VAL A 104 14.51 -15.33 4.50
CA VAL A 104 13.68 -14.13 4.63
C VAL A 104 13.75 -13.23 3.41
N ILE A 105 14.84 -13.32 2.63
CA ILE A 105 15.05 -12.49 1.42
C ILE A 105 13.83 -12.55 0.50
N GLY A 106 13.37 -11.37 0.07
CA GLY A 106 12.16 -11.19 -0.73
C GLY A 106 10.87 -11.07 0.08
N GLY A 107 10.87 -11.53 1.34
CA GLY A 107 9.79 -11.35 2.30
C GLY A 107 9.71 -9.92 2.86
N PHE A 108 8.65 -9.65 3.63
CA PHE A 108 8.38 -8.31 4.17
C PHE A 108 8.27 -8.34 5.69
N HIS A 109 8.93 -7.38 6.34
CA HIS A 109 8.92 -7.23 7.80
C HIS A 109 7.73 -6.39 8.31
N GLY A 110 7.42 -6.53 9.60
CA GLY A 110 6.24 -5.96 10.23
C GLY A 110 6.20 -4.44 10.24
N SER A 111 7.36 -3.79 10.30
CA SER A 111 7.56 -2.34 10.19
C SER A 111 9.05 -2.07 9.92
N LEU A 112 9.45 -0.81 9.71
CA LEU A 112 10.86 -0.44 9.54
C LEU A 112 11.74 -0.77 10.76
N THR A 113 11.13 -1.00 11.93
CA THR A 113 11.83 -1.24 13.20
C THR A 113 11.54 -2.62 13.79
N SER A 114 10.70 -3.42 13.16
CA SER A 114 10.32 -4.75 13.64
C SER A 114 10.63 -5.80 12.59
N ASN A 115 11.58 -6.68 12.90
CA ASN A 115 12.02 -7.78 12.03
C ASN A 115 11.06 -8.97 12.03
N VAL A 116 9.89 -8.85 12.66
CA VAL A 116 8.87 -9.91 12.66
C VAL A 116 8.34 -10.08 11.24
N GLN A 117 8.48 -11.30 10.71
CA GLN A 117 7.89 -11.70 9.44
C GLN A 117 6.77 -12.71 9.70
N ARG A 118 5.66 -12.53 9.00
CA ARG A 118 4.58 -13.51 8.93
C ARG A 118 4.12 -13.69 7.49
N ASN A 119 3.52 -14.84 7.21
CA ASN A 119 3.04 -15.16 5.87
C ASN A 119 2.06 -14.11 5.33
N ASP A 120 1.14 -13.64 6.18
CA ASP A 120 0.16 -12.62 5.83
C ASP A 120 0.81 -11.27 5.45
N TYR A 121 1.95 -10.92 6.04
CA TYR A 121 2.63 -9.65 5.75
C TYR A 121 3.15 -9.64 4.32
N THR A 122 3.76 -10.76 3.92
CA THR A 122 4.27 -10.96 2.56
C THR A 122 3.12 -11.05 1.55
N GLN A 123 2.04 -11.75 1.91
CA GLN A 123 0.86 -11.85 1.05
C GLN A 123 0.23 -10.47 0.78
N HIS A 124 -0.03 -9.66 1.80
CA HIS A 124 -0.62 -8.33 1.61
C HIS A 124 0.29 -7.41 0.80
N ALA A 125 1.60 -7.40 1.11
CA ALA A 125 2.58 -6.63 0.36
C ALA A 125 2.57 -7.00 -1.12
N LEU A 126 2.66 -8.29 -1.44
CA LEU A 126 2.68 -8.76 -2.81
C LEU A 126 1.35 -8.45 -3.54
N MET A 127 0.20 -8.63 -2.89
CA MET A 127 -1.09 -8.32 -3.49
C MET A 127 -1.24 -6.83 -3.79
N ALA A 128 -0.80 -5.95 -2.89
CA ALA A 128 -0.79 -4.52 -3.13
C ALA A 128 0.11 -4.15 -4.33
N LEU A 129 1.30 -4.73 -4.42
CA LEU A 129 2.24 -4.51 -5.52
C LEU A 129 1.70 -5.03 -6.86
N ILE A 130 1.10 -6.23 -6.88
CA ILE A 130 0.48 -6.81 -8.09
C ILE A 130 -0.68 -5.94 -8.57
N LYS A 131 -1.56 -5.48 -7.67
CA LYS A 131 -2.66 -4.58 -8.03
C LYS A 131 -2.13 -3.25 -8.58
N THR A 132 -1.10 -2.70 -7.95
CA THR A 132 -0.43 -1.48 -8.41
C THR A 132 0.11 -1.64 -9.83
N TYR A 133 0.79 -2.75 -10.11
CA TYR A 133 1.30 -3.09 -11.44
C TYR A 133 0.16 -3.22 -12.47
N ARG A 134 -0.92 -3.93 -12.13
CA ARG A 134 -2.10 -4.10 -13.00
C ARG A 134 -2.80 -2.78 -13.31
N ASN A 135 -2.77 -1.84 -12.37
CA ASN A 135 -3.29 -0.48 -12.53
C ASN A 135 -2.37 0.43 -13.37
N GLY A 136 -1.22 -0.07 -13.86
CA GLY A 136 -0.28 0.71 -14.68
C GLY A 136 0.41 1.83 -13.90
N ILE A 137 0.45 1.73 -12.56
CA ILE A 137 1.14 2.71 -11.72
C ILE A 137 2.58 2.22 -11.57
N PHE A 138 3.44 2.73 -12.44
CA PHE A 138 4.89 2.51 -12.35
C PHE A 138 5.52 3.59 -11.48
N ILE A 139 6.40 3.16 -10.58
CA ILE A 139 7.20 4.08 -9.78
C ILE A 139 8.57 4.11 -10.44
N PRO A 140 8.98 5.24 -11.04
CA PRO A 140 10.34 5.37 -11.53
C PRO A 140 11.31 5.24 -10.35
N ASN A 141 12.42 4.56 -10.59
CA ASN A 141 13.56 4.47 -9.67
C ASN A 141 14.12 5.87 -9.35
#